data_AF-A0A7Y6BS21-F1
#
_entry.id   AF-A0A7Y6BS21-F1
#
_cell.length_a   1.000
_cell.length_b   1.000
_cell.length_c   1.000
_cell.angle_alpha   90.00
_cell.angle_beta   90.00
_cell.angle_gamma   90.00
#
_symmetry.space_group_name_H-M   'P 1'
#
loop_
_entity.id
_entity.type
_entity.pdbx_description
1 polymer ?
#
loop_
_entity_poly.entity_id
_entity_poly.type
_entity_poly.pdbx_seq_one_letter_code
_entity_poly.pdbx_strand_id
1 'polypeptide(L)'
;EQYDEKPQVQQVAQIINGVFSQLLATFPASLANRDQNEVNEIRRQWVLAFRENGITTMEQVNAGMRVARRQNRPFLPSPGQFVAWCREEASVTAGLPNVSELVDMVYEYCRKRGLYPDAESYPWKSNAHYWLVTNLYQNMRANALTDAELRRKAADELVHM
;
A
#
# COMPACT_ATOMS: atom_id res chain seq x y z
N GLU A 1 -24.85 13.13 19.16
CA GLU A 1 -24.88 13.41 17.72
C GLU A 1 -24.95 12.08 16.94
N GLN A 2 -25.77 11.97 15.89
CA GLN A 2 -25.95 10.70 15.16
C GLN A 2 -26.33 10.97 13.69
N TYR A 3 -25.49 11.71 12.97
CA TYR A 3 -25.72 12.09 11.57
C TYR A 3 -24.39 12.20 10.82
N ASP A 4 -23.74 11.07 10.50
CA ASP A 4 -22.79 10.97 9.37
C ASP A 4 -22.37 9.53 8.97
N GLU A 5 -22.70 8.48 9.74
CA GLU A 5 -22.20 7.12 9.39
C GLU A 5 -22.98 6.42 8.26
N LYS A 6 -24.26 6.75 8.05
CA LYS A 6 -25.14 6.00 7.12
C LYS A 6 -24.82 6.18 5.61
N PRO A 7 -24.43 7.38 5.11
CA PRO A 7 -24.14 7.57 3.69
C PRO A 7 -22.86 6.85 3.24
N GLN A 8 -21.79 6.92 4.05
CA GLN A 8 -20.51 6.27 3.73
C GLN A 8 -20.64 4.75 3.68
N VAL A 9 -21.40 4.13 4.59
CA VAL A 9 -21.58 2.67 4.62
C VAL A 9 -22.28 2.15 3.35
N GLN A 10 -23.27 2.87 2.81
CA GLN A 10 -23.93 2.48 1.55
C GLN A 10 -23.03 2.68 0.34
N GLN A 11 -22.25 3.77 0.31
CA GLN A 11 -21.34 4.06 -0.79
C GLN A 11 -20.18 3.04 -0.85
N VAL A 12 -19.62 2.70 0.31
CA VAL A 12 -18.61 1.63 0.45
C VAL A 12 -19.19 0.29 0.01
N ALA A 13 -20.40 -0.09 0.45
CA ALA A 13 -21.01 -1.36 0.04
C ALA A 13 -21.20 -1.46 -1.49
N GLN A 14 -21.54 -0.37 -2.17
CA GLN A 14 -21.66 -0.33 -3.63
C GLN A 14 -20.32 -0.51 -4.35
N ILE A 15 -19.27 0.18 -3.86
CA ILE A 15 -17.91 0.02 -4.39
C ILE A 15 -17.45 -1.44 -4.22
N ILE A 16 -17.65 -2.02 -3.04
CA ILE A 16 -17.22 -3.39 -2.74
C ILE A 16 -18.00 -4.42 -3.56
N ASN A 17 -19.30 -4.25 -3.76
CA ASN A 17 -20.09 -5.15 -4.59
C ASN A 17 -19.64 -5.16 -6.05
N GLY A 18 -19.29 -3.99 -6.59
CA GLY A 18 -18.74 -3.87 -7.95
C GLY A 18 -17.37 -4.54 -8.07
N VAL A 19 -16.51 -4.33 -7.08
CA VAL A 19 -15.15 -4.90 -7.03
C VAL A 19 -15.20 -6.41 -6.88
N PHE A 20 -16.04 -6.92 -6.00
CA PHE A 20 -16.14 -8.35 -5.76
C PHE A 20 -16.53 -9.09 -7.05
N SER A 21 -17.45 -8.52 -7.82
CA SER A 21 -17.80 -9.05 -9.15
C SER A 21 -16.61 -9.07 -10.11
N GLN A 22 -15.79 -8.01 -10.15
CA GLN A 22 -14.59 -7.95 -11.00
C GLN A 22 -13.49 -8.91 -10.53
N LEU A 23 -13.30 -9.02 -9.22
CA LEU A 23 -12.33 -9.92 -8.60
C LEU A 23 -12.71 -11.38 -8.92
N LEU A 24 -13.98 -11.73 -8.76
CA LEU A 24 -14.51 -13.06 -9.12
C LEU A 24 -14.36 -13.36 -10.62
N ALA A 25 -14.56 -12.36 -11.49
CA ALA A 25 -14.32 -12.50 -12.92
C ALA A 25 -12.82 -12.70 -13.26
N THR A 26 -11.92 -12.17 -12.44
CA THR A 26 -10.46 -12.31 -12.62
C THR A 26 -9.97 -13.70 -12.17
N PHE A 27 -10.64 -14.33 -11.19
CA PHE A 27 -10.26 -15.63 -10.63
C PHE A 27 -11.38 -16.69 -10.78
N PRO A 28 -11.77 -17.06 -12.01
CA PRO A 28 -12.91 -17.94 -12.25
C PRO A 28 -12.75 -19.33 -11.62
N ALA A 29 -11.53 -19.84 -11.49
CA ALA A 29 -11.24 -21.13 -10.87
C ALA A 29 -11.56 -21.17 -9.37
N SER A 30 -11.64 -20.01 -8.69
CA SER A 30 -11.92 -19.93 -7.25
C SER A 30 -13.39 -20.14 -6.90
N LEU A 31 -14.26 -20.05 -7.91
CA LEU A 31 -15.70 -20.30 -7.82
C LEU A 31 -16.07 -21.70 -8.29
N ALA A 32 -15.13 -22.45 -8.87
CA ALA A 32 -15.39 -23.81 -9.28
C ALA A 32 -15.81 -24.63 -8.05
N ASN A 33 -17.05 -25.12 -8.06
CA ASN A 33 -17.69 -25.92 -7.01
C ASN A 33 -18.14 -25.18 -5.73
N ARG A 34 -18.25 -23.85 -5.74
CA ARG A 34 -18.83 -23.11 -4.59
C ARG A 34 -20.32 -22.87 -4.75
N ASP A 35 -21.06 -23.00 -3.66
CA ASP A 35 -22.48 -22.66 -3.65
C ASP A 35 -22.71 -21.15 -3.44
N GLN A 36 -23.95 -20.70 -3.67
CA GLN A 36 -24.29 -19.29 -3.54
C GLN A 36 -24.12 -18.76 -2.10
N ASN A 37 -24.26 -19.61 -1.08
CA ASN A 37 -24.11 -19.23 0.32
C ASN A 37 -22.64 -19.02 0.68
N GLU A 38 -21.75 -19.90 0.22
CA GLU A 38 -20.30 -19.76 0.37
C GLU A 38 -19.81 -18.49 -0.31
N VAL A 39 -20.28 -18.20 -1.53
CA VAL A 39 -19.93 -16.96 -2.24
C VAL A 39 -20.42 -15.72 -1.47
N ASN A 40 -21.61 -15.79 -0.88
CA ASN A 40 -22.14 -14.70 -0.06
C ASN A 40 -21.33 -14.49 1.22
N GLU A 41 -20.88 -15.56 1.88
CA GLU A 41 -20.05 -15.46 3.08
C GLU A 41 -18.66 -14.92 2.75
N ILE A 42 -18.04 -15.35 1.65
CA ILE A 42 -16.78 -14.77 1.17
C ILE A 42 -16.97 -13.27 0.91
N ARG A 43 -18.05 -12.87 0.23
CA ARG A 43 -18.35 -11.45 0.00
C ARG A 43 -18.42 -10.68 1.32
N ARG A 44 -19.09 -11.24 2.33
CA ARG A 44 -19.21 -10.63 3.66
C ARG A 44 -17.84 -10.42 4.32
N GLN A 45 -16.97 -11.43 4.27
CA GLN A 45 -15.61 -11.34 4.82
C GLN A 45 -14.78 -10.27 4.11
N TRP A 46 -14.91 -10.14 2.80
CA TRP A 46 -14.26 -9.08 2.02
C TRP A 46 -14.75 -7.69 2.39
N VAL A 47 -16.06 -7.51 2.55
CA VAL A 47 -16.66 -6.24 3.01
C VAL A 47 -16.11 -5.85 4.38
N LEU A 48 -16.04 -6.80 5.32
CA LEU A 48 -15.49 -6.56 6.65
C LEU A 48 -14.03 -6.15 6.59
N ALA A 49 -13.19 -6.91 5.87
CA ALA A 49 -11.77 -6.62 5.75
C ALA A 49 -11.49 -5.23 5.15
N PHE A 50 -12.24 -4.83 4.13
CA PHE A 50 -12.06 -3.52 3.51
C PHE A 50 -12.46 -2.39 4.46
N ARG A 51 -13.58 -2.56 5.17
CA ARG A 51 -14.04 -1.59 6.17
C ARG A 51 -13.03 -1.44 7.30
N GLU A 52 -12.55 -2.54 7.87
CA GLU A 52 -11.56 -2.54 8.96
C GLU A 52 -10.22 -1.92 8.53
N ASN A 53 -9.87 -2.01 7.25
CA ASN A 53 -8.61 -1.49 6.73
C ASN A 53 -8.72 -0.12 6.04
N GLY A 54 -9.88 0.52 6.07
CA GLY A 54 -10.09 1.86 5.51
C GLY A 54 -10.09 1.93 3.98
N ILE A 55 -10.34 0.81 3.29
CA ILE A 55 -10.49 0.78 1.83
C ILE A 55 -11.89 1.26 1.47
N THR A 56 -12.00 2.56 1.21
CA THR A 56 -13.29 3.26 1.05
C THR A 56 -13.46 3.89 -0.33
N THR A 57 -12.38 3.94 -1.13
CA THR A 57 -12.39 4.61 -2.44
C THR A 57 -12.22 3.61 -3.59
N MET A 58 -12.83 3.90 -4.73
CA MET A 58 -12.67 3.08 -5.95
C MET A 58 -11.22 3.10 -6.46
N GLU A 59 -10.47 4.18 -6.20
CA GLU A 59 -9.06 4.29 -6.61
C GLU A 59 -8.16 3.30 -5.88
N GLN A 60 -8.27 3.20 -4.55
CA GLN A 60 -7.55 2.21 -3.74
C GLN A 60 -7.80 0.79 -4.25
N VAL A 61 -9.06 0.51 -4.61
CA VAL A 61 -9.44 -0.81 -5.07
C VAL A 61 -8.98 -1.10 -6.50
N ASN A 62 -9.10 -0.13 -7.40
CA ASN A 62 -8.55 -0.23 -8.75
C ASN A 62 -7.04 -0.48 -8.70
N ALA A 63 -6.37 0.07 -7.68
CA ALA A 63 -4.98 -0.19 -7.41
C ALA A 63 -4.73 -1.68 -7.08
N GLY A 64 -5.41 -2.20 -6.05
CA GLY A 64 -5.36 -3.63 -5.72
C GLY A 64 -5.70 -4.54 -6.91
N MET A 65 -6.65 -4.15 -7.76
CA MET A 65 -7.02 -4.87 -8.98
C MET A 65 -5.92 -4.88 -10.04
N ARG A 66 -5.11 -3.82 -10.18
CA ARG A 66 -3.96 -3.80 -11.10
C ARG A 66 -2.90 -4.80 -10.68
N VAL A 67 -2.62 -4.91 -9.39
CA VAL A 67 -1.71 -5.93 -8.84
C VAL A 67 -2.31 -7.33 -9.01
N ALA A 68 -3.61 -7.48 -8.73
CA ALA A 68 -4.32 -8.76 -8.88
C ALA A 68 -4.28 -9.29 -10.33
N ARG A 69 -4.40 -8.42 -11.34
CA ARG A 69 -4.30 -8.82 -12.76
C ARG A 69 -2.89 -9.24 -13.19
N ARG A 70 -1.85 -8.77 -12.50
CA ARG A 70 -0.45 -9.17 -12.77
C ARG A 70 -0.09 -10.50 -12.11
N GLN A 71 -0.88 -10.96 -11.13
CA GLN A 71 -0.66 -12.27 -10.51
C GLN A 71 -0.93 -13.39 -11.50
N ASN A 72 0.02 -14.32 -11.62
CA ASN A 72 -0.14 -15.51 -12.44
C ASN A 72 -0.85 -16.67 -11.69
N ARG A 73 -1.53 -16.37 -10.58
CA ARG A 73 -2.18 -17.38 -9.72
C ARG A 73 -3.68 -17.43 -10.03
N PRO A 74 -4.26 -18.61 -10.28
CA PRO A 74 -5.68 -18.75 -10.63
C PRO A 74 -6.63 -18.68 -9.42
N PHE A 75 -6.09 -18.56 -8.20
CA PHE A 75 -6.83 -18.58 -6.94
C PHE A 75 -7.03 -17.18 -6.37
N LEU A 76 -8.17 -16.98 -5.70
CA LEU A 76 -8.54 -15.76 -5.00
C LEU A 76 -7.49 -15.45 -3.91
N PRO A 77 -6.96 -14.22 -3.84
CA PRO A 77 -6.12 -13.80 -2.72
C PRO A 77 -6.93 -13.78 -1.41
N SER A 78 -6.23 -13.76 -0.27
CA SER A 78 -6.90 -13.47 1.00
C SER A 78 -7.32 -11.99 1.07
N PRO A 79 -8.36 -11.64 1.86
CA PRO A 79 -8.77 -10.24 2.02
C PRO A 79 -7.62 -9.34 2.50
N GLY A 80 -6.81 -9.80 3.45
CA GLY A 80 -5.65 -9.05 3.94
C GLY A 80 -4.56 -8.86 2.89
N GLN A 81 -4.33 -9.86 2.03
CA GLN A 81 -3.37 -9.74 0.93
C GLN A 81 -3.81 -8.71 -0.10
N PHE A 82 -5.11 -8.67 -0.43
CA PHE A 82 -5.64 -7.67 -1.36
C PHE A 82 -5.59 -6.26 -0.77
N VAL A 83 -5.90 -6.11 0.52
CA VAL A 83 -5.74 -4.84 1.24
C VAL A 83 -4.29 -4.34 1.17
N ALA A 84 -3.30 -5.23 1.35
CA ALA A 84 -1.90 -4.86 1.24
C ALA A 84 -1.57 -4.28 -0.15
N TRP A 85 -2.08 -4.91 -1.23
CA TRP A 85 -1.90 -4.39 -2.59
C TRP A 85 -2.56 -3.03 -2.81
N CYS A 86 -3.75 -2.81 -2.24
CA CYS A 86 -4.43 -1.52 -2.32
C CYS A 86 -3.59 -0.40 -1.67
N ARG A 87 -2.90 -0.70 -0.57
CA ARG A 87 -2.03 0.26 0.14
C ARG A 87 -0.72 0.48 -0.58
N GLU A 88 -0.06 -0.59 -1.02
CA GLU A 88 1.24 -0.53 -1.69
C GLU A 88 1.18 0.32 -2.97
N GLU A 89 0.09 0.22 -3.75
CA GLU A 89 -0.03 1.04 -4.95
C GLU A 89 -0.54 2.46 -4.69
N ALA A 90 -1.24 2.70 -3.57
CA ALA A 90 -1.55 4.07 -3.13
C ALA A 90 -0.25 4.82 -2.77
N SER A 91 0.70 4.15 -2.11
CA SER A 91 2.05 4.70 -1.85
C SER A 91 2.80 5.00 -3.16
N VAL A 92 2.75 4.09 -4.15
CA VAL A 92 3.36 4.32 -5.47
C VAL A 92 2.70 5.49 -6.21
N THR A 93 1.37 5.62 -6.15
CA THR A 93 0.63 6.72 -6.79
C THR A 93 0.92 8.07 -6.13
N ALA A 94 1.14 8.07 -4.81
CA ALA A 94 1.59 9.25 -4.06
C ALA A 94 3.08 9.60 -4.30
N GLY A 95 3.80 8.78 -5.07
CA GLY A 95 5.22 8.97 -5.34
C GLY A 95 6.11 8.67 -4.14
N LEU A 96 5.63 7.90 -3.17
CA LEU A 96 6.41 7.43 -2.03
C LEU A 96 7.18 6.15 -2.43
N PRO A 97 8.47 6.06 -2.09
CA PRO A 97 9.27 4.87 -2.37
C PRO A 97 8.83 3.71 -1.47
N ASN A 98 8.98 2.48 -1.93
CA ASN A 98 8.90 1.32 -1.04
C ASN A 98 10.13 1.24 -0.12
N VAL A 99 10.11 0.36 0.88
CA VAL A 99 11.21 0.24 1.87
C VAL A 99 12.56 -0.02 1.22
N SER A 100 12.62 -0.90 0.21
CA SER A 100 13.87 -1.21 -0.49
C SER A 100 14.38 0.00 -1.26
N GLU A 101 13.50 0.65 -2.02
CA GLU A 101 13.82 1.86 -2.80
C GLU A 101 14.29 3.00 -1.88
N LEU A 102 13.65 3.17 -0.72
CA LEU A 102 14.04 4.19 0.24
C LEU A 102 15.45 3.94 0.79
N VAL A 103 15.77 2.69 1.15
CA VAL A 103 17.11 2.31 1.60
C VAL A 103 18.15 2.52 0.51
N ASP A 104 17.84 2.16 -0.74
CA ASP A 104 18.72 2.39 -1.89
C ASP A 104 18.99 3.89 -2.10
N MET A 105 17.94 4.72 -1.96
CA MET A 105 18.06 6.18 -2.03
C MET A 105 18.92 6.74 -0.90
N VAL A 106 18.81 6.21 0.33
CA VAL A 106 19.69 6.60 1.45
C VAL A 106 21.14 6.27 1.12
N TYR A 107 21.41 5.07 0.60
CA TYR A 107 22.77 4.70 0.19
C TYR A 107 23.30 5.55 -0.95
N GLU A 108 22.46 5.88 -1.93
CA GLU A 108 22.84 6.78 -3.02
C GLU A 108 23.19 8.18 -2.51
N TYR A 109 22.36 8.72 -1.62
CA TYR A 109 22.63 9.99 -0.98
C TYR A 109 23.92 9.95 -0.16
N CYS A 110 24.18 8.88 0.60
CA CYS A 110 25.44 8.71 1.34
C CYS A 110 26.67 8.80 0.43
N ARG A 111 26.62 8.15 -0.74
CA ARG A 111 27.73 8.15 -1.74
C ARG A 111 27.92 9.53 -2.36
N LYS A 112 26.83 10.25 -2.61
CA LYS A 112 26.84 11.51 -3.35
C LYS A 112 26.85 12.76 -2.46
N ARG A 113 26.62 12.64 -1.15
CA ARG A 113 26.50 13.79 -0.22
C ARG A 113 27.67 14.76 -0.42
N GLY A 114 28.90 14.25 -0.47
CA GLY A 114 30.10 15.09 -0.58
C GLY A 114 30.20 15.93 -1.86
N LEU A 115 29.38 15.65 -2.88
CA LEU A 115 29.35 16.39 -4.15
C LEU A 115 28.47 17.64 -4.11
N TYR A 116 27.67 17.81 -3.05
CA TYR A 116 26.75 18.92 -2.88
C TYR A 116 27.15 19.74 -1.64
N PRO A 117 26.86 21.05 -1.57
CA PRO A 117 27.18 21.85 -0.39
C PRO A 117 26.30 21.47 0.82
N ASP A 118 25.01 21.26 0.59
CA ASP A 118 24.00 20.95 1.59
C ASP A 118 22.98 19.92 1.06
N ALA A 119 22.03 19.53 1.92
CA ALA A 119 20.99 18.57 1.57
C ALA A 119 19.96 19.15 0.58
N GLU A 120 19.68 20.46 0.65
CA GLU A 120 18.67 21.12 -0.18
C GLU A 120 19.12 21.25 -1.65
N SER A 121 20.44 21.36 -1.86
CA SER A 121 21.08 21.42 -3.17
C SER A 121 21.13 20.07 -3.88
N TYR A 122 20.83 18.96 -3.19
CA TYR A 122 20.74 17.64 -3.82
C TYR A 122 19.49 17.55 -4.71
N PRO A 123 19.57 16.94 -5.91
CA PRO A 123 18.45 16.90 -6.86
C PRO A 123 17.39 15.87 -6.44
N TRP A 124 16.55 16.20 -5.46
CA TRP A 124 15.44 15.36 -5.01
C TRP A 124 14.34 15.25 -6.07
N LYS A 125 13.80 14.04 -6.26
CA LYS A 125 12.67 13.83 -7.19
C LYS A 125 11.33 14.30 -6.61
N SER A 126 11.20 14.40 -5.29
CA SER A 126 10.00 14.88 -4.59
C SER A 126 10.37 15.42 -3.22
N ASN A 127 9.50 16.26 -2.64
CA ASN A 127 9.69 16.77 -1.28
C ASN A 127 9.66 15.64 -0.23
N ALA A 128 8.86 14.60 -0.46
CA ALA A 128 8.81 13.44 0.43
C ALA A 128 10.15 12.70 0.48
N HIS A 129 10.84 12.57 -0.66
CA HIS A 129 12.16 11.96 -0.71
C HIS A 129 13.20 12.72 0.11
N TYR A 130 13.15 14.05 0.08
CA TYR A 130 14.03 14.88 0.91
C TYR A 130 13.85 14.55 2.39
N TRP A 131 12.63 14.58 2.90
CA TRP A 131 12.37 14.36 4.33
C TRP A 131 12.71 12.94 4.77
N LEU A 132 12.30 11.92 4.01
CA LEU A 132 12.59 10.52 4.34
C LEU A 132 14.10 10.23 4.36
N VAL A 133 14.81 10.62 3.30
CA VAL A 133 16.23 10.29 3.15
C VAL A 133 17.09 11.06 4.13
N THR A 134 16.82 12.36 4.33
CA THR A 134 17.64 13.18 5.25
C THR A 134 17.43 12.77 6.70
N ASN A 135 16.20 12.44 7.11
CA ASN A 135 15.90 11.92 8.44
C ASN A 135 16.63 10.58 8.70
N LEU A 136 16.47 9.61 7.78
CA LEU A 136 17.14 8.31 7.90
C LEU A 136 18.67 8.45 7.89
N TYR A 137 19.23 9.33 7.06
CA TYR A 137 20.66 9.60 7.01
C TYR A 137 21.19 10.19 8.32
N GLN A 138 20.50 11.18 8.89
CA GLN A 138 20.86 11.76 10.19
C GLN A 138 20.84 10.70 11.28
N ASN A 139 19.81 9.86 11.31
CA ASN A 139 19.68 8.76 12.26
C ASN A 139 20.78 7.70 12.09
N MET A 140 21.14 7.36 10.84
CA MET A 140 22.22 6.44 10.54
C MET A 140 23.56 6.98 11.05
N ARG A 141 23.83 8.28 10.89
CA ARG A 141 25.05 8.93 11.40
C ARG A 141 25.09 9.06 12.91
N ALA A 142 23.94 9.33 13.55
CA ALA A 142 23.86 9.49 14.99
C ALA A 142 23.98 8.16 15.73
N ASN A 143 23.38 7.09 15.18
CA ASN A 143 23.22 5.82 15.90
C ASN A 143 24.01 4.65 15.30
N ALA A 144 24.80 4.88 14.24
CA ALA A 144 25.56 3.84 13.53
C ALA A 144 24.69 2.62 13.15
N LEU A 145 23.49 2.89 12.60
CA LEU A 145 22.51 1.85 12.28
C LEU A 145 23.09 0.79 11.34
N THR A 146 22.82 -0.47 11.64
CA THR A 146 23.05 -1.59 10.72
C THR A 146 22.05 -1.57 9.56
N ASP A 147 22.33 -2.29 8.47
CA ASP A 147 21.40 -2.41 7.32
C ASP A 147 20.01 -2.92 7.75
N ALA A 148 19.96 -3.89 8.67
CA ALA A 148 18.71 -4.43 9.19
C ALA A 148 17.90 -3.39 9.99
N GLU A 149 18.58 -2.57 10.79
CA GLU A 149 17.95 -1.50 11.57
C GLU A 149 17.49 -0.34 10.66
N LEU A 150 18.28 -0.01 9.65
CA LEU A 150 17.91 0.99 8.64
C LEU A 150 16.65 0.57 7.88
N ARG A 151 16.56 -0.69 7.44
CA ARG A 151 15.37 -1.23 6.78
C ARG A 151 14.13 -1.19 7.68
N ARG A 152 14.28 -1.56 8.95
CA ARG A 152 13.17 -1.52 9.92
C ARG A 152 12.68 -0.08 10.11
N LYS A 153 13.61 0.86 10.32
CA LYS A 153 13.27 2.27 10.51
C LYS A 153 12.68 2.91 9.26
N ALA A 154 13.15 2.53 8.08
CA ALA A 154 12.57 2.96 6.81
C ALA A 154 11.11 2.48 6.65
N ALA A 155 10.81 1.25 7.09
CA ALA A 155 9.44 0.76 7.12
C ALA A 155 8.56 1.57 8.08
N ASP A 156 9.07 1.87 9.29
CA ASP A 156 8.34 2.66 10.28
C ASP A 156 8.06 4.10 9.76
N GLU A 157 9.05 4.78 9.18
CA GLU A 157 8.88 6.13 8.62
C GLU A 157 7.85 6.18 7.48
N LEU A 158 7.80 5.15 6.62
CA LEU A 158 6.81 5.06 5.55
C LEU A 158 5.38 4.80 6.04
N VAL A 159 5.22 4.22 7.24
CA VAL A 159 3.91 4.04 7.88
C VAL A 159 3.40 5.34 8.50
N HIS A 160 4.30 6.27 8.84
CA HIS A 160 3.98 7.54 9.49
C HIS A 160 3.81 8.74 8.52
N MET A 161 4.03 8.54 7.22
CA MET A 161 3.76 9.49 6.13
C MET A 161 2.29 9.49 5.72
#